data_AF-A0A918XLH9-F1
#
_entry.id   AF-A0A918XLH9-F1
#
_cell.length_a   1.000
_cell.length_b   1.000
_cell.length_c   1.000
_cell.angle_alpha   90.00
_cell.angle_beta   90.00
_cell.angle_gamma   90.00
#
_symmetry.space_group_name_H-M   'P 1'
#
loop_
_entity.id
_entity.type
_entity.pdbx_description
1 polymer ?
#
loop_
_entity_poly.entity_id
_entity_poly.type
_entity_poly.pdbx_seq_one_letter_code
_entity_poly.pdbx_strand_id
1 'polypeptide(L)'
;MAVVQFPALAPALSDYTFHNGRTIVWEPWTVSAQAICLGPAECERCGSTSTPLFAAGRAQPLPGETFPATKPRRSGHREGMAVKEVQVPAWAVYRLCAFRCPGCGQVDILDIERDYEPVDIEQPTLF
;
A
#
# COMPACT_ATOMS: atom_id res chain seq x y z
N MET A 1 6.35 -2.45 41.21
CA MET A 1 5.27 -2.12 40.26
C MET A 1 5.92 -1.71 38.96
N ALA A 2 5.89 -2.58 37.94
CA ALA A 2 6.44 -2.26 36.63
C ALA A 2 5.42 -1.37 35.89
N VAL A 3 5.85 -0.18 35.50
CA VAL A 3 5.06 0.68 34.62
C VAL A 3 5.09 0.02 33.25
N VAL A 4 3.97 -0.58 32.85
CA VAL A 4 3.77 -1.01 31.46
C VAL A 4 3.65 0.27 30.65
N GLN A 5 4.76 0.70 30.05
CA GLN A 5 4.73 1.70 28.98
C GLN A 5 3.92 1.10 27.85
N PHE A 6 2.72 1.62 27.63
CA PHE A 6 2.02 1.40 26.38
C PHE A 6 2.87 2.07 25.29
N PRO A 7 3.32 1.35 24.25
CA PRO A 7 3.89 1.99 23.08
C PRO A 7 2.91 3.04 22.61
N ALA A 8 3.43 4.23 22.28
CA ALA A 8 2.66 5.31 21.68
C ALA A 8 1.69 4.71 20.65
N LEU A 9 0.41 5.11 20.72
CA LEU A 9 -0.59 4.70 19.74
C LEU A 9 0.03 4.90 18.35
N ALA A 10 0.11 3.82 17.56
CA ALA A 10 0.60 3.92 16.20
C ALA A 10 -0.19 5.02 15.48
N PRO A 11 0.46 5.90 14.71
CA PRO A 11 -0.23 6.97 14.00
C PRO A 11 -1.37 6.37 13.18
N ALA A 12 -2.52 7.03 13.17
CA ALA A 12 -3.62 6.58 12.34
C ALA A 12 -3.16 6.68 10.87
N LEU A 13 -3.69 5.85 9.96
CA LEU A 13 -3.35 5.96 8.53
C LEU A 13 -3.64 7.36 7.96
N SER A 14 -4.59 8.09 8.56
CA SER A 14 -4.86 9.50 8.23
C SER A 14 -3.65 10.40 8.40
N ASP A 15 -2.68 9.98 9.21
CA ASP A 15 -1.50 10.76 9.56
C ASP A 15 -0.30 10.37 8.66
N TYR A 16 -0.35 9.18 8.04
CA TYR A 16 0.65 8.71 7.07
C TYR A 16 0.15 8.92 5.62
N THR A 17 0.19 10.17 5.15
CA THR A 17 -0.35 10.55 3.82
C THR A 17 0.73 10.80 2.76
N PHE A 18 1.99 10.48 3.04
CA PHE A 18 3.10 10.73 2.14
C PHE A 18 4.14 9.62 2.20
N HIS A 19 4.62 9.17 1.04
CA HIS A 19 5.62 8.11 0.94
C HIS A 19 6.39 8.24 -0.38
N ASN A 20 7.72 8.22 -0.32
CA ASN A 20 8.62 8.29 -1.49
C ASN A 20 8.25 9.44 -2.46
N GLY A 21 8.07 10.65 -1.91
CA GLY A 21 7.78 11.84 -2.72
C GLY A 21 6.32 11.96 -3.19
N ARG A 22 5.45 11.00 -2.85
CA ARG A 22 4.07 10.93 -3.37
C ARG A 22 3.03 10.99 -2.27
N THR A 23 1.93 11.67 -2.56
CA THR A 23 0.73 11.67 -1.71
C THR A 23 0.08 10.29 -1.74
N ILE A 24 -0.25 9.76 -0.56
CA ILE A 24 -0.97 8.50 -0.38
C ILE A 24 -2.42 8.78 -0.04
N VAL A 25 -3.33 8.14 -0.75
CA VAL A 25 -4.76 8.11 -0.46
C VAL A 25 -5.13 6.70 -0.01
N TRP A 26 -5.60 6.60 1.24
CA TRP A 26 -6.00 5.33 1.84
C TRP A 26 -7.45 4.97 1.52
N GLU A 27 -7.67 3.71 1.21
CA GLU A 27 -9.01 3.12 1.18
C GLU A 27 -9.53 2.87 2.60
N PRO A 28 -10.86 2.74 2.78
CA PRO A 28 -11.43 2.33 4.05
C PRO A 28 -10.92 0.95 4.50
N TRP A 29 -10.82 0.77 5.82
CA TRP A 29 -10.53 -0.52 6.41
C TRP A 29 -11.60 -1.56 6.05
N THR A 30 -11.16 -2.73 5.60
CA THR A 30 -12.03 -3.85 5.24
C THR A 30 -11.39 -5.19 5.58
N VAL A 31 -12.19 -6.25 5.63
CA VAL A 31 -11.68 -7.62 5.62
C VAL A 31 -11.55 -8.02 4.14
N SER A 32 -10.32 -8.06 3.63
CA SER A 32 -10.01 -8.37 2.22
C SER A 32 -9.55 -9.81 2.04
N ALA A 33 -9.81 -10.41 0.87
CA ALA A 33 -9.22 -11.70 0.49
C ALA A 33 -7.67 -11.68 0.55
N GLN A 34 -7.04 -10.51 0.33
CA GLN A 34 -5.59 -10.34 0.48
C GLN A 34 -5.14 -10.54 1.93
N ALA A 35 -5.94 -10.09 2.91
CA ALA A 35 -5.69 -10.35 4.33
C ALA A 35 -5.87 -11.83 4.69
N ILE A 36 -6.68 -12.57 3.92
CA ILE A 36 -6.86 -14.01 4.09
C ILE A 36 -5.67 -14.77 3.50
N CYS A 37 -5.14 -14.36 2.34
CA CYS A 37 -3.99 -15.00 1.68
C CYS A 37 -2.70 -14.89 2.50
N LEU A 38 -2.53 -13.82 3.28
CA LEU A 38 -1.39 -13.67 4.19
C LEU A 38 -1.59 -14.41 5.53
N GLY A 39 -2.78 -14.99 5.76
CA GLY A 39 -3.14 -15.71 6.98
C GLY A 39 -3.24 -14.83 8.23
N PRO A 40 -3.79 -15.33 9.34
CA PRO A 40 -3.59 -14.68 10.63
C PRO A 40 -2.12 -14.88 11.04
N ALA A 41 -1.27 -13.91 10.74
CA ALA A 41 -0.04 -13.75 11.50
C ALA A 41 -0.43 -13.43 12.94
N GLU A 42 0.05 -14.23 13.89
CA GLU A 42 -0.10 -13.91 15.30
C GLU A 42 0.43 -12.49 15.53
N CYS A 43 -0.40 -11.60 16.06
CA CYS A 43 0.03 -10.23 16.27
C CYS A 43 1.14 -10.20 17.32
N GLU A 44 2.36 -9.80 16.91
CA GLU A 44 3.56 -9.78 17.77
C GLU A 44 3.38 -8.96 19.06
N ARG A 45 2.47 -7.97 19.05
CA ARG A 45 2.21 -7.10 20.20
C ARG A 45 1.24 -7.69 21.23
N CYS A 46 0.28 -8.53 20.82
CA CYS A 46 -0.82 -8.96 21.71
C CYS A 46 -1.23 -10.44 21.59
N GLY A 47 -0.60 -11.21 20.70
CA GLY A 47 -0.89 -12.63 20.47
C GLY A 47 -2.23 -12.91 19.76
N SER A 48 -2.91 -11.88 19.25
CA SER A 48 -4.18 -12.07 18.53
C SER A 48 -3.97 -12.86 17.25
N THR A 49 -4.76 -13.91 17.06
CA THR A 49 -4.84 -14.73 15.83
C THR A 49 -6.08 -14.42 15.00
N SER A 50 -6.83 -13.37 15.35
CA SER A 50 -7.96 -12.90 14.55
C SER A 50 -7.49 -12.33 13.22
N THR A 51 -8.29 -12.51 12.16
CA THR A 51 -7.99 -11.96 10.84
C THR A 51 -7.79 -10.44 10.91
N PRO A 52 -6.67 -9.91 10.40
CA PRO A 52 -6.41 -8.47 10.43
C PRO A 52 -7.37 -7.72 9.50
N LEU A 53 -7.65 -6.46 9.84
CA LEU A 53 -8.26 -5.52 8.90
C LEU A 53 -7.19 -5.04 7.91
N PHE A 54 -7.61 -4.75 6.69
CA PHE A 54 -6.75 -4.33 5.60
C PHE A 54 -7.20 -2.99 5.03
N ALA A 55 -6.25 -2.14 4.68
CA ALA A 55 -6.48 -0.94 3.89
C ALA A 55 -5.38 -0.82 2.83
N ALA A 56 -5.76 -0.43 1.61
CA ALA A 56 -4.81 -0.21 0.53
C ALA A 56 -4.49 1.28 0.38
N GLY A 57 -3.21 1.60 0.23
CA GLY A 57 -2.71 2.95 0.03
C GLY A 57 -2.36 3.17 -1.44
N ARG A 58 -3.02 4.12 -2.09
CA ARG A 58 -2.77 4.50 -3.48
C ARG A 58 -1.85 5.72 -3.55
N ALA A 59 -0.70 5.58 -4.19
CA ALA A 59 0.17 6.70 -4.49
C ALA A 59 -0.39 7.49 -5.67
N GLN A 60 -0.55 8.80 -5.47
CA GLN A 60 -0.95 9.72 -6.55
C GLN A 60 0.23 9.96 -7.49
N PRO A 61 -0.04 10.13 -8.80
CA PRO A 61 1.01 10.46 -9.76
C PRO A 61 1.57 11.86 -9.48
N LEU A 62 2.85 12.05 -9.78
CA LEU A 62 3.48 13.36 -9.77
C LEU A 62 2.93 14.23 -10.93
N PRO A 63 2.97 15.56 -10.81
CA PRO A 63 2.55 16.45 -11.90
C PRO A 63 3.32 16.16 -13.20
N GLY A 64 2.59 15.79 -14.25
CA GLY A 64 3.16 15.48 -15.56
C GLY A 64 3.77 14.08 -15.70
N GLU A 65 3.67 13.22 -14.67
CA GLU A 65 4.13 11.83 -14.74
C GLU A 65 3.36 11.05 -15.81
N THR A 66 4.07 10.19 -16.56
CA THR A 66 3.51 9.34 -17.59
C THR A 66 3.93 7.90 -17.41
N PHE A 67 3.08 6.96 -17.83
CA PHE A 67 3.41 5.54 -17.90
C PHE A 67 3.54 5.07 -19.35
N PRO A 68 4.43 4.10 -19.61
CA PRO A 68 4.47 3.41 -20.89
C PRO A 68 3.20 2.57 -21.04
N ALA A 69 2.54 2.72 -22.17
CA ALA A 69 1.40 1.89 -22.55
C ALA A 69 1.58 1.39 -23.99
N THR A 70 1.08 0.19 -24.23
CA THR A 70 1.13 -0.43 -25.54
C THR A 70 -0.18 -0.17 -26.28
N LYS A 71 -0.12 0.44 -27.46
CA LYS A 71 -1.31 0.65 -28.32
C LYS A 71 -1.13 -0.04 -29.68
N PRO A 72 -2.20 -0.62 -30.26
CA PRO A 72 -2.15 -1.18 -31.59
C PRO A 72 -1.83 -0.08 -32.62
N ARG A 73 -1.00 -0.40 -33.62
CA ARG A 73 -0.84 0.49 -34.79
C ARG A 73 -2.11 0.47 -35.63
N ARG A 74 -2.50 1.63 -36.17
CA ARG A 74 -3.76 1.86 -36.93
C ARG A 74 -3.98 0.93 -38.13
N SER A 75 -2.97 0.16 -38.57
CA SER A 75 -3.02 -0.68 -39.77
C SER A 75 -2.96 -2.21 -39.51
N GLY A 76 -3.02 -2.66 -38.25
CA GLY A 76 -2.88 -4.08 -37.90
C GLY A 76 -4.21 -4.84 -37.81
N HIS A 77 -4.91 -5.06 -38.92
CA HIS A 77 -5.92 -6.12 -38.99
C HIS A 77 -5.23 -7.45 -39.35
N ARG A 78 -5.39 -8.47 -38.50
CA ARG A 78 -4.87 -9.86 -38.52
C ARG A 78 -3.59 -10.16 -37.73
N GLU A 79 -3.53 -11.41 -37.28
CA GLU A 79 -2.54 -12.06 -36.41
C GLU A 79 -1.10 -11.56 -36.60
N GLY A 80 -0.44 -11.26 -35.48
CA GLY A 80 0.90 -10.65 -35.45
C GLY A 80 0.90 -9.13 -35.21
N MET A 81 -0.07 -8.60 -34.46
CA MET A 81 -0.27 -7.17 -34.21
C MET A 81 1.03 -6.42 -33.87
N ALA A 82 1.48 -5.57 -34.79
CA ALA A 82 2.54 -4.61 -34.53
C ALA A 82 2.01 -3.55 -33.55
N VAL A 83 2.55 -3.56 -32.33
CA VAL A 83 2.24 -2.57 -31.30
C VAL A 83 3.19 -1.37 -31.39
N LYS A 84 2.79 -0.25 -30.80
CA LYS A 84 3.70 0.86 -30.50
C LYS A 84 3.61 1.20 -29.03
N GLU A 85 4.75 1.59 -28.48
CA GLU A 85 4.81 2.17 -27.14
C GLU A 85 4.39 3.64 -27.21
N VAL A 86 3.53 4.06 -26.28
CA VAL A 86 3.09 5.44 -26.12
C VAL A 86 3.18 5.82 -24.65
N GLN A 87 3.45 7.10 -24.39
CA GLN A 87 3.32 7.66 -23.04
C GLN A 87 1.87 8.10 -22.83
N VAL A 88 1.28 7.68 -21.72
CA VAL A 88 -0.06 8.12 -21.28
C VAL A 88 0.03 8.77 -19.91
N PRO A 89 -0.88 9.68 -19.55
CA PRO A 89 -0.91 10.25 -18.21
C PRO A 89 -0.92 9.14 -17.14
N ALA A 90 -0.06 9.28 -16.14
CA ALA A 90 -0.03 8.35 -15.02
C ALA A 90 -1.34 8.42 -14.21
N TRP A 91 -1.67 7.31 -13.57
CA TRP A 91 -2.84 7.17 -12.68
C TRP A 91 -2.39 6.69 -11.31
N ALA A 92 -3.26 6.82 -10.31
CA ALA A 92 -2.95 6.36 -8.96
C ALA A 92 -2.75 4.85 -8.92
N VAL A 93 -1.66 4.39 -8.32
CA VAL A 93 -1.29 2.97 -8.21
C VAL A 93 -1.26 2.54 -6.76
N TYR A 94 -1.64 1.29 -6.49
CA TYR A 94 -1.45 0.70 -5.17
C TYR A 94 0.04 0.59 -4.88
N ARG A 95 0.47 1.24 -3.80
CA ARG A 95 1.88 1.35 -3.42
C ARG A 95 2.13 0.78 -2.04
N LEU A 96 1.14 0.89 -1.16
CA LEU A 96 1.20 0.46 0.22
C LEU A 96 0.00 -0.43 0.54
N CYS A 97 0.18 -1.33 1.49
CA CYS A 97 -0.91 -1.95 2.21
C CYS A 97 -0.71 -1.78 3.71
N ALA A 98 -1.81 -1.69 4.44
CA ALA A 98 -1.80 -1.59 5.88
C ALA A 98 -2.62 -2.72 6.49
N PHE A 99 -2.11 -3.30 7.56
CA PHE A 99 -2.78 -4.31 8.35
C PHE A 99 -3.02 -3.78 9.75
N ARG A 100 -4.25 -3.95 10.24
CA ARG A 100 -4.60 -3.57 11.61
C ARG A 100 -5.03 -4.78 12.40
N CYS A 101 -4.35 -5.02 13.51
CA CYS A 101 -4.73 -6.04 14.47
C CYS A 101 -6.06 -5.66 15.15
N PRO A 102 -7.09 -6.50 15.12
CA PRO A 102 -8.37 -6.21 15.77
C PRO A 102 -8.27 -6.30 17.31
N GLY A 103 -7.28 -7.02 17.85
CA GLY A 103 -7.10 -7.20 19.30
C GLY A 103 -6.51 -5.97 19.98
N CYS A 104 -5.38 -5.46 19.50
CA CYS A 104 -4.67 -4.33 20.12
C CYS A 104 -4.66 -3.05 19.26
N GLY A 105 -5.16 -3.09 18.03
CA GLY A 105 -5.18 -1.94 17.14
C GLY A 105 -3.84 -1.58 16.52
N GLN A 106 -2.77 -2.36 16.75
CA GLN A 106 -1.47 -2.20 16.08
C GLN A 106 -1.66 -2.14 14.57
N VAL A 107 -0.97 -1.20 13.92
CA VAL A 107 -0.98 -1.02 12.47
C VAL A 107 0.42 -1.22 11.93
N ASP A 108 0.53 -2.09 10.94
CA ASP A 108 1.76 -2.31 10.19
C ASP A 108 1.52 -1.91 8.73
N ILE A 109 2.42 -1.12 8.16
CA ILE A 109 2.35 -0.66 6.76
C ILE A 109 3.47 -1.34 5.98
N LEU A 110 3.16 -1.90 4.82
CA LEU A 110 4.10 -2.59 3.95
C LEU A 110 4.16 -1.89 2.58
N ASP A 111 5.37 -1.84 2.01
CA ASP A 111 5.63 -1.31 0.66
C ASP A 111 5.52 -2.42 -0.39
N ILE A 112 4.56 -2.28 -1.31
CA ILE A 112 4.25 -3.28 -2.33
C ILE A 112 5.34 -3.39 -3.41
N GLU A 113 6.00 -2.29 -3.83
CA GLU A 113 7.08 -2.42 -4.83
C GLU A 113 8.36 -2.98 -4.21
N ARG A 114 8.55 -2.78 -2.90
CA ARG A 114 9.68 -3.34 -2.15
C ARG A 114 9.33 -4.70 -1.55
N ASP A 115 8.59 -5.53 -2.29
CA ASP A 115 8.25 -6.91 -1.91
C ASP A 115 7.64 -7.05 -0.50
N TYR A 116 6.72 -6.15 -0.14
CA TYR A 116 6.06 -6.08 1.17
C TYR A 116 7.00 -5.82 2.36
N GLU A 117 8.13 -5.15 2.13
CA GLU A 117 9.00 -4.66 3.20
C GLU A 117 8.22 -3.72 4.15
N PRO A 118 8.39 -3.87 5.49
CA PRO A 118 7.80 -2.96 6.47
C PRO A 118 8.26 -1.52 6.27
N VAL A 119 7.31 -0.59 6.35
CA VAL A 119 7.56 0.84 6.33
C VAL A 119 7.74 1.32 7.77
N ASP A 120 8.86 1.97 8.05
CA ASP A 120 9.04 2.71 9.29
C ASP A 120 8.17 3.98 9.27
N ILE A 121 7.04 3.92 9.98
CA ILE A 121 6.08 5.04 10.09
C ILE A 121 6.54 6.12 11.08
N GLU A 122 7.57 5.84 11.89
CA GLU A 122 8.13 6.77 12.86
C GLU A 122 9.27 7.61 12.25
N GLN A 123 9.90 7.10 11.19
CA GLN A 123 10.83 7.87 10.38
C GLN A 123 10.08 8.45 9.17
N PRO A 124 9.73 9.75 9.17
CA PRO A 124 9.25 10.38 7.95
C PRO A 124 10.33 10.17 6.88
N THR A 125 9.96 9.58 5.72
CA THR A 125 10.86 9.52 4.57
C THR A 125 11.13 10.95 4.14
N LEU A 126 12.20 11.55 4.67
CA LEU A 126 12.60 12.93 4.48
C LEU A 126 13.10 13.09 3.03
N PHE A 127 12.39 13.95 2.31
CA PHE A 127 12.77 14.77 1.15
C PHE A 127 13.65 14.15 0.06
#